data_AF-A0A1Z9EVG9-F1
#
_entry.id   AF-A0A1Z9EVG9-F1
#
_cell.length_a   1.000
_cell.length_b   1.000
_cell.length_c   1.000
_cell.angle_alpha   90.00
_cell.angle_beta   90.00
_cell.angle_gamma   90.00
#
_symmetry.space_group_name_H-M   'P 1'
#
loop_
_entity.id
_entity.type
_entity.pdbx_description
1 polymer ?
#
loop_
_entity_poly.entity_id
_entity_poly.type
_entity_poly.pdbx_seq_one_letter_code
_entity_poly.pdbx_strand_id
1 'polypeptide(L)'
;MSIPTPALDQLRETLPDELKDIRLNLSSVLTGEHLEPPQSLGIALACGFFVRSDEFVSAVQADLKDALAEGSAPIISDARAAGGIMAMNTVYYRFRHMIGKESYSARPARLRMNRMNQPTTSKADFELMSLGCAVLAGCEMCLKSHESSLLQLNVSEEACHDAVRIAAVVNATVVGIMNA
;
A
#
# COMPACT_ATOMS: atom_id res chain seq x y z
N MET A 1 -18.68 -6.02 -5.92
CA MET A 1 -18.35 -7.26 -6.66
C MET A 1 -16.84 -7.34 -6.68
N SER A 2 -16.21 -8.41 -6.18
CA SER A 2 -14.75 -8.49 -6.07
C SER A 2 -14.10 -8.55 -7.46
N ILE A 3 -12.85 -8.06 -7.55
CA ILE A 3 -12.01 -8.24 -8.73
C ILE A 3 -11.37 -9.63 -8.66
N PRO A 4 -11.45 -10.45 -9.72
CA PRO A 4 -10.73 -11.72 -9.79
C PRO A 4 -9.21 -11.52 -9.74
N THR A 5 -8.50 -12.38 -9.02
CA THR A 5 -7.04 -12.29 -8.82
C THR A 5 -6.29 -13.59 -9.15
N PRO A 6 -6.45 -14.16 -10.37
CA PRO A 6 -5.88 -15.47 -10.69
C PRO A 6 -4.34 -15.54 -10.61
N ALA A 7 -3.61 -14.47 -10.97
CA ALA A 7 -2.16 -14.45 -10.88
C ALA A 7 -1.71 -14.42 -9.42
N LEU A 8 -2.39 -13.62 -8.58
CA LEU A 8 -2.11 -13.59 -7.16
C LEU A 8 -2.53 -14.89 -6.45
N ASP A 9 -3.61 -15.55 -6.89
CA ASP A 9 -4.03 -16.86 -6.40
C ASP A 9 -2.94 -17.91 -6.68
N GLN A 10 -2.32 -17.89 -7.86
CA GLN A 10 -1.19 -18.78 -8.16
C GLN A 10 0.00 -18.52 -7.24
N LEU A 11 0.36 -17.25 -7.05
CA LEU A 11 1.44 -16.86 -6.14
C LEU A 11 1.13 -17.30 -4.70
N ARG A 12 -0.13 -17.16 -4.27
CA ARG A 12 -0.61 -17.58 -2.97
C ARG A 12 -0.42 -19.08 -2.73
N GLU A 13 -0.64 -19.92 -3.75
CA GLU A 13 -0.46 -21.37 -3.63
C GLU A 13 1.01 -21.80 -3.53
N THR A 14 1.97 -20.91 -3.83
CA THR A 14 3.41 -21.20 -3.61
C THR A 14 3.82 -21.09 -2.15
N LEU A 15 3.01 -20.45 -1.29
CA LEU A 15 3.34 -20.31 0.12
C LEU A 15 3.44 -21.69 0.78
N PRO A 16 4.47 -21.93 1.62
CA PRO A 16 4.62 -23.20 2.32
C PRO A 16 3.48 -23.45 3.32
N ASP A 17 3.30 -24.70 3.74
CA ASP A 17 2.21 -25.11 4.64
C ASP A 17 2.29 -24.42 6.02
N GLU A 18 3.50 -24.06 6.47
CA GLU A 18 3.74 -23.29 7.68
C GLU A 18 3.11 -21.87 7.62
N LEU A 19 2.79 -21.38 6.41
CA LEU A 19 2.17 -20.08 6.18
C LEU A 19 0.72 -20.19 5.70
N LYS A 20 0.04 -21.29 6.04
CA LYS A 20 -1.40 -21.50 5.73
C LYS A 20 -2.28 -20.31 6.15
N ASP A 21 -2.04 -19.73 7.32
CA ASP A 21 -2.82 -18.57 7.78
C ASP A 21 -2.63 -17.35 6.87
N ILE A 22 -1.44 -17.12 6.35
CA ILE A 22 -1.16 -16.02 5.41
C ILE A 22 -1.87 -16.26 4.08
N ARG A 23 -1.91 -17.51 3.60
CA ARG A 23 -2.69 -17.90 2.41
C ARG A 23 -4.19 -17.58 2.59
N LEU A 24 -4.78 -17.97 3.71
CA LEU A 24 -6.19 -17.69 3.99
C LEU A 24 -6.46 -16.18 4.10
N ASN A 25 -5.58 -15.46 4.80
CA ASN A 25 -5.70 -14.02 4.99
C ASN A 25 -5.54 -13.24 3.69
N LEU A 26 -4.62 -13.62 2.79
CA LEU A 26 -4.43 -12.91 1.51
C LEU A 26 -5.71 -12.90 0.68
N SER A 27 -6.43 -14.02 0.68
CA SER A 27 -7.69 -14.17 -0.04
C SER A 27 -8.81 -13.32 0.58
N SER A 28 -8.86 -13.25 1.91
CA SER A 28 -9.93 -12.55 2.61
C SER A 28 -9.77 -11.03 2.57
N VAL A 29 -8.56 -10.50 2.86
CA VAL A 29 -8.35 -9.05 3.00
C VAL A 29 -8.51 -8.29 1.68
N LEU A 30 -8.24 -8.94 0.54
CA LEU A 30 -8.37 -8.29 -0.78
C LEU A 30 -9.82 -8.17 -1.25
N THR A 31 -10.75 -8.92 -0.65
CA THR A 31 -12.17 -8.77 -0.93
C THR A 31 -12.68 -7.38 -0.48
N GLY A 32 -12.05 -6.80 0.56
CA GLY A 32 -12.44 -5.53 1.16
C GLY A 32 -13.77 -5.61 1.92
N GLU A 33 -13.85 -4.99 3.10
CA GLU A 33 -15.12 -4.86 3.83
C GLU A 33 -15.69 -3.44 3.63
N HIS A 34 -14.81 -2.44 3.68
CA HIS A 34 -15.16 -1.01 3.60
C HIS A 34 -14.44 -0.28 2.46
N LEU A 35 -13.79 -1.02 1.58
CA LEU A 35 -13.05 -0.52 0.43
C LEU A 35 -13.70 -0.95 -0.88
N GLU A 36 -13.62 -0.09 -1.89
CA GLU A 36 -13.94 -0.50 -3.25
C GLU A 36 -12.87 -1.50 -3.76
N PRO A 37 -13.24 -2.51 -4.55
CA PRO A 37 -12.30 -3.55 -5.00
C PRO A 37 -11.00 -3.02 -5.64
N PRO A 38 -11.02 -1.97 -6.51
CA PRO A 38 -9.80 -1.39 -7.05
C PRO A 38 -8.89 -0.75 -6.00
N GLN A 39 -9.45 -0.26 -4.88
CA GLN A 39 -8.68 0.34 -3.78
C GLN A 39 -7.86 -0.73 -3.07
N SER A 40 -8.47 -1.88 -2.76
CA SER A 40 -7.77 -3.01 -2.11
C SER A 40 -6.54 -3.46 -2.91
N LEU A 41 -6.68 -3.64 -4.23
CA LEU A 41 -5.57 -4.01 -5.11
C LEU A 41 -4.56 -2.88 -5.31
N GLY A 42 -5.01 -1.63 -5.34
CA GLY A 42 -4.13 -0.46 -5.38
C GLY A 42 -3.22 -0.37 -4.14
N ILE A 43 -3.80 -0.56 -2.95
CA ILE A 43 -3.08 -0.61 -1.67
C ILE A 43 -2.08 -1.78 -1.69
N ALA A 44 -2.53 -2.96 -2.08
CA ALA A 44 -1.67 -4.15 -2.15
C ALA A 44 -0.48 -3.94 -3.11
N LEU A 45 -0.73 -3.38 -4.29
CA LEU A 45 0.31 -3.07 -5.28
C LEU A 45 1.30 -2.04 -4.76
N ALA A 46 0.83 -0.97 -4.11
CA ALA A 46 1.70 0.05 -3.51
C ALA A 46 2.59 -0.53 -2.43
N CYS A 47 2.03 -1.42 -1.59
CA CYS A 47 2.78 -2.17 -0.57
C CYS A 47 3.83 -3.08 -1.21
N GLY A 48 3.48 -3.82 -2.27
CA GLY A 48 4.41 -4.65 -3.04
C GLY A 48 5.62 -3.85 -3.58
N PHE A 49 5.36 -2.67 -4.16
CA PHE A 49 6.43 -1.75 -4.58
C PHE A 49 7.28 -1.27 -3.40
N PHE A 50 6.65 -0.90 -2.30
CA PHE A 50 7.33 -0.39 -1.11
C PHE A 50 8.28 -1.44 -0.50
N VAL A 51 7.85 -2.70 -0.42
CA VAL A 51 8.67 -3.82 0.10
C VAL A 51 9.58 -4.45 -0.95
N ARG A 52 9.55 -3.95 -2.20
CA ARG A 52 10.45 -4.34 -3.30
C ARG A 52 10.31 -5.81 -3.73
N SER A 53 9.07 -6.32 -3.77
CA SER A 53 8.79 -7.66 -4.29
C SER A 53 8.32 -7.60 -5.74
N ASP A 54 9.24 -7.85 -6.68
CA ASP A 54 8.93 -7.85 -8.11
C ASP A 54 7.88 -8.92 -8.47
N GLU A 55 8.00 -10.12 -7.88
CA GLU A 55 7.07 -11.22 -8.11
C GLU A 55 5.64 -10.87 -7.67
N PHE A 56 5.47 -10.31 -6.47
CA PHE A 56 4.16 -9.87 -5.98
C PHE A 56 3.61 -8.72 -6.82
N VAL A 57 4.44 -7.72 -7.16
CA VAL A 57 4.06 -6.59 -8.02
C VAL A 57 3.58 -7.08 -9.39
N SER A 58 4.27 -8.04 -10.00
CA SER A 58 3.91 -8.62 -11.28
C SER A 58 2.57 -9.32 -11.23
N ALA A 59 2.29 -10.11 -10.20
CA ALA A 59 1.02 -10.80 -10.03
C ALA A 59 -0.16 -9.81 -9.92
N VAL A 60 -0.07 -8.83 -9.02
CA VAL A 60 -1.15 -7.84 -8.83
C VAL A 60 -1.36 -6.96 -10.07
N GLN A 61 -0.29 -6.62 -10.80
CA GLN A 61 -0.42 -5.88 -12.06
C GLN A 61 -1.10 -6.68 -13.16
N ALA A 62 -0.86 -7.99 -13.25
CA ALA A 62 -1.54 -8.85 -14.21
C ALA A 62 -3.05 -8.86 -13.92
N ASP A 63 -3.42 -9.10 -12.67
CA ASP A 63 -4.83 -9.15 -12.24
C ASP A 63 -5.56 -7.81 -12.46
N LEU A 64 -4.92 -6.68 -12.13
CA LEU A 64 -5.49 -5.35 -12.40
C LEU A 64 -5.71 -5.10 -13.90
N LYS A 65 -4.74 -5.46 -14.75
CA LYS A 65 -4.84 -5.25 -16.20
C LYS A 65 -5.95 -6.10 -16.81
N ASP A 66 -6.04 -7.37 -16.41
CA ASP A 66 -7.04 -8.29 -16.93
C ASP A 66 -8.45 -7.89 -16.50
N ALA A 67 -8.62 -7.42 -15.26
CA ALA A 67 -9.94 -7.06 -14.73
C ALA A 67 -10.44 -5.68 -15.17
N LEU A 68 -9.55 -4.69 -15.31
CA LEU A 68 -9.94 -3.28 -15.51
C LEU A 68 -9.49 -2.68 -16.84
N ALA A 69 -8.70 -3.41 -17.65
CA ALA A 69 -8.15 -2.95 -18.92
C ALA A 69 -7.51 -1.55 -18.78
N GLU A 70 -7.97 -0.55 -19.53
CA GLU A 70 -7.45 0.83 -19.47
C GLU A 70 -7.63 1.49 -18.09
N GLY A 71 -8.65 1.10 -17.33
CA GLY A 71 -8.89 1.57 -15.97
C GLY A 71 -7.80 1.16 -14.97
N SER A 72 -6.94 0.18 -15.32
CA SER A 72 -5.81 -0.24 -14.49
C SER A 72 -4.64 0.75 -14.49
N ALA A 73 -4.46 1.52 -15.57
CA ALA A 73 -3.26 2.33 -15.76
C ALA A 73 -3.08 3.43 -14.70
N PRO A 74 -4.13 4.20 -14.31
CA PRO A 74 -4.03 5.17 -13.22
C PRO A 74 -3.64 4.54 -11.89
N ILE A 75 -4.25 3.40 -11.54
CA ILE A 75 -4.00 2.68 -10.28
C ILE A 75 -2.55 2.21 -10.21
N ILE A 76 -2.05 1.58 -11.28
CA ILE A 76 -0.66 1.10 -11.35
C ILE A 76 0.33 2.27 -11.27
N SER A 77 0.02 3.39 -11.93
CA SER A 77 0.85 4.59 -11.91
C SER A 77 0.97 5.17 -10.50
N ASP A 78 -0.15 5.33 -9.80
CA ASP A 78 -0.17 5.89 -8.45
C ASP A 78 0.32 4.93 -7.38
N ALA A 79 0.08 3.63 -7.50
CA ALA A 79 0.64 2.64 -6.58
C ALA A 79 2.17 2.65 -6.61
N ARG A 80 2.76 2.73 -7.82
CA ARG A 80 4.22 2.88 -7.99
C ARG A 80 4.72 4.18 -7.36
N ALA A 81 4.01 5.29 -7.60
CA ALA A 81 4.40 6.58 -7.06
C ALA A 81 4.28 6.64 -5.53
N ALA A 82 3.19 6.11 -4.96
CA ALA A 82 2.98 6.02 -3.52
C ALA A 82 4.09 5.17 -2.88
N GLY A 83 4.37 3.98 -3.40
CA GLY A 83 5.45 3.12 -2.90
C GLY A 83 6.82 3.82 -2.91
N GLY A 84 7.17 4.49 -4.02
CA GLY A 84 8.43 5.22 -4.15
C GLY A 84 8.54 6.46 -3.26
N ILE A 85 7.50 7.29 -3.22
CA ILE A 85 7.48 8.51 -2.40
C ILE A 85 7.47 8.14 -0.92
N MET A 86 6.73 7.10 -0.53
CA MET A 86 6.70 6.65 0.87
C MET A 86 8.01 5.99 1.28
N ALA A 87 8.73 5.31 0.38
CA ALA A 87 10.10 4.86 0.66
C ALA A 87 11.06 6.02 0.99
N MET A 88 10.86 7.20 0.39
CA MET A 88 11.61 8.42 0.72
C MET A 88 11.10 9.09 2.00
N ASN A 89 9.79 9.36 2.07
CA ASN A 89 9.17 10.14 3.13
C ASN A 89 9.27 9.46 4.49
N THR A 90 8.96 8.16 4.54
CA THR A 90 8.96 7.43 5.81
C THR A 90 10.35 7.38 6.43
N VAL A 91 11.43 7.40 5.65
CA VAL A 91 12.79 7.50 6.20
C VAL A 91 13.02 8.88 6.83
N TYR A 92 12.75 9.95 6.09
CA TYR A 92 13.04 11.31 6.53
C TYR A 92 12.18 11.75 7.73
N TYR A 93 10.87 11.54 7.65
CA TYR A 93 9.94 11.98 8.69
C TYR A 93 10.02 11.11 9.94
N ARG A 94 10.26 9.79 9.82
CA ARG A 94 10.48 8.91 10.96
C ARG A 94 11.74 9.30 11.74
N PHE A 95 12.84 9.60 11.04
CA PHE A 95 14.06 10.13 11.67
C PHE A 95 13.77 11.39 12.50
N ARG A 96 13.09 12.37 11.91
CA ARG A 96 12.78 13.64 12.59
C ARG A 96 11.94 13.42 13.84
N HIS A 97 10.91 12.58 13.72
CA HIS A 97 10.02 12.26 14.82
C HIS A 97 10.73 11.51 15.95
N MET A 98 11.53 10.48 15.63
CA MET A 98 12.26 9.69 16.61
C MET A 98 13.33 10.49 17.37
N ILE A 99 13.97 11.46 16.71
CA ILE A 99 14.99 12.30 17.35
C ILE A 99 14.36 13.41 18.20
N GLY A 100 13.20 13.94 17.79
CA GLY A 100 12.42 14.91 18.58
C GLY A 100 13.10 16.26 18.83
N LYS A 101 14.18 16.59 18.11
CA LYS A 101 14.91 17.87 18.29
C LYS A 101 14.36 18.96 17.37
N GLU A 102 14.11 20.14 17.95
CA GLU A 102 13.67 21.32 17.21
C GLU A 102 14.61 21.70 16.06
N SER A 103 15.92 21.53 16.23
CA SER A 103 16.92 21.82 15.19
C SER A 103 16.75 21.02 13.91
N TYR A 104 16.14 19.84 13.97
CA TYR A 104 15.75 19.06 12.78
C TYR A 104 14.32 19.36 12.35
N SER A 105 13.41 19.63 13.30
CA SER A 105 12.02 19.97 13.01
C SER A 105 11.83 21.33 12.32
N ALA A 106 12.70 22.30 12.59
CA ALA A 106 12.66 23.61 11.94
C ALA A 106 13.26 23.60 10.52
N ARG A 107 13.95 22.52 10.12
CA ARG A 107 14.58 22.45 8.79
C ARG A 107 13.56 22.12 7.70
N PRO A 108 13.54 22.85 6.58
CA PRO A 108 12.72 22.48 5.44
C PRO A 108 13.21 21.17 4.85
N ALA A 109 12.29 20.27 4.48
CA ALA A 109 12.64 18.96 3.93
C ALA A 109 13.40 19.07 2.60
N ARG A 110 12.99 20.00 1.72
CA ARG A 110 13.52 20.16 0.36
C ARG A 110 13.45 18.86 -0.47
N LEU A 111 12.47 18.02 -0.19
CA LEU A 111 12.14 16.79 -0.92
C LEU A 111 10.90 17.06 -1.78
N ARG A 112 10.96 16.71 -3.08
CA ARG A 112 9.84 16.94 -4.01
C ARG A 112 8.83 15.80 -3.89
N MET A 113 7.56 16.14 -3.74
CA MET A 113 6.44 15.19 -3.58
C MET A 113 5.24 15.55 -4.46
N ASN A 114 5.48 16.20 -5.60
CA ASN A 114 4.44 16.80 -6.44
C ASN A 114 3.30 15.83 -6.80
N ARG A 115 3.62 14.55 -6.97
CA ARG A 115 2.63 13.51 -7.31
C ARG A 115 1.55 13.33 -6.24
N MET A 116 1.86 13.57 -4.96
CA MET A 116 0.86 13.53 -3.88
C MET A 116 -0.26 14.57 -4.07
N ASN A 117 0.02 15.67 -4.79
CA ASN A 117 -0.97 16.73 -5.06
C ASN A 117 -1.66 16.55 -6.42
N GLN A 118 -1.15 15.67 -7.28
CA GLN A 118 -1.64 15.44 -8.64
C GLN A 118 -1.66 13.93 -8.94
N PRO A 119 -2.42 13.13 -8.18
CA PRO A 119 -2.61 11.71 -8.49
C PRO A 119 -3.37 11.58 -9.83
N THR A 120 -3.17 10.44 -10.48
CA THR A 120 -3.98 10.02 -11.65
C THR A 120 -5.29 9.34 -11.26
N THR A 121 -5.37 8.76 -10.06
CA THR A 121 -6.60 8.30 -9.40
C THR A 121 -7.23 9.44 -8.60
N SER A 122 -8.07 9.14 -7.61
CA SER A 122 -8.48 10.13 -6.62
C SER A 122 -7.39 10.38 -5.58
N LYS A 123 -7.51 11.52 -4.86
CA LYS A 123 -6.67 11.83 -3.70
C LYS A 123 -6.87 10.79 -2.58
N ALA A 124 -8.09 10.34 -2.35
CA ALA A 124 -8.39 9.32 -1.36
C ALA A 124 -7.66 7.99 -1.66
N ASP A 125 -7.67 7.55 -2.92
CA ASP A 125 -6.97 6.32 -3.32
C ASP A 125 -5.46 6.44 -3.10
N PHE A 126 -4.86 7.58 -3.46
CA PHE A 126 -3.43 7.81 -3.25
C PHE A 126 -3.06 7.84 -1.76
N GLU A 127 -3.91 8.44 -0.91
CA GLU A 127 -3.71 8.48 0.53
C GLU A 127 -3.86 7.08 1.16
N LEU A 128 -4.81 6.24 0.70
CA LEU A 128 -4.94 4.84 1.13
C LEU A 128 -3.69 4.01 0.79
N MET A 129 -3.19 4.14 -0.44
CA MET A 129 -1.94 3.50 -0.86
C MET A 129 -0.74 3.97 -0.01
N SER A 130 -0.70 5.27 0.31
CA SER A 130 0.36 5.86 1.13
C SER A 130 0.29 5.39 2.59
N LEU A 131 -0.92 5.27 3.14
CA LEU A 131 -1.17 4.73 4.48
C LEU A 131 -0.66 3.30 4.62
N GLY A 132 -0.95 2.45 3.62
CA GLY A 132 -0.42 1.08 3.56
C GLY A 132 1.11 1.04 3.61
N CYS A 133 1.79 1.90 2.85
CA CYS A 133 3.24 2.00 2.90
C CYS A 133 3.77 2.57 4.23
N ALA A 134 3.06 3.53 4.82
CA ALA A 134 3.44 4.16 6.09
C ALA A 134 3.44 3.18 7.26
N VAL A 135 2.45 2.28 7.31
CA VAL A 135 2.36 1.26 8.38
C VAL A 135 3.47 0.23 8.27
N LEU A 136 3.83 -0.20 7.05
CA LEU A 136 4.97 -1.09 6.81
C LEU A 136 6.29 -0.48 7.24
N ALA A 137 6.42 0.84 7.11
CA ALA A 137 7.56 1.56 7.63
C ALA A 137 7.51 1.76 9.16
N GLY A 138 6.35 1.71 9.82
CA GLY A 138 6.24 2.15 11.21
C GLY A 138 6.62 3.63 11.38
N CYS A 139 6.18 4.51 10.47
CA CYS A 139 6.41 5.95 10.56
C CYS A 139 5.20 6.65 11.19
N GLU A 140 5.24 6.92 12.50
CA GLU A 140 4.14 7.54 13.25
C GLU A 140 3.66 8.86 12.61
N MET A 141 4.59 9.74 12.22
CA MET A 141 4.25 11.02 11.59
C MET A 141 3.49 10.83 10.27
N CYS A 142 3.93 9.87 9.43
CA CYS A 142 3.25 9.59 8.17
C CYS A 142 1.88 8.95 8.41
N LEU A 143 1.76 8.02 9.36
CA LEU A 143 0.49 7.40 9.73
C LEU A 143 -0.55 8.44 10.11
N LYS A 144 -0.22 9.34 11.05
CA LYS A 144 -1.11 10.42 11.49
C LYS A 144 -1.47 11.36 10.34
N SER A 145 -0.51 11.68 9.47
CA SER A 145 -0.75 12.60 8.35
C SER A 145 -1.69 12.03 7.30
N HIS A 146 -1.49 10.76 6.91
CA HIS A 146 -2.29 10.13 5.86
C HIS A 146 -3.69 9.78 6.36
N GLU A 147 -3.82 9.26 7.59
CA GLU A 147 -5.12 8.98 8.21
C GLU A 147 -5.93 10.27 8.38
N SER A 148 -5.33 11.34 8.90
CA SER A 148 -6.04 12.62 9.04
C SER A 148 -6.51 13.18 7.70
N SER A 149 -5.70 13.05 6.63
CA SER A 149 -6.10 13.43 5.28
C SER A 149 -7.25 12.56 4.75
N LEU A 150 -7.27 11.26 5.06
CA LEU A 150 -8.32 10.33 4.65
C LEU A 150 -9.66 10.68 5.31
N LEU A 151 -9.66 10.96 6.62
CA LEU A 151 -10.86 11.40 7.33
C LEU A 151 -11.43 12.71 6.77
N GLN A 152 -10.56 13.67 6.41
CA GLN A 152 -10.98 14.92 5.76
C GLN A 152 -11.59 14.71 4.37
N LEU A 153 -11.23 13.61 3.70
CA LEU A 153 -11.79 13.19 2.42
C LEU A 153 -13.04 12.30 2.59
N ASN A 154 -13.54 12.15 3.81
CA ASN A 154 -14.68 11.30 4.18
C ASN A 154 -14.45 9.80 3.98
N VAL A 155 -13.19 9.36 3.99
CA VAL A 155 -12.86 7.93 4.12
C VAL A 155 -12.99 7.55 5.59
N SER A 156 -13.63 6.41 5.89
CA SER A 156 -13.87 5.97 7.26
C SER A 156 -12.61 5.41 7.94
N GLU A 157 -12.60 5.40 9.27
CA GLU A 157 -11.59 4.70 10.06
C GLU A 157 -11.56 3.20 9.73
N GLU A 158 -12.73 2.59 9.48
CA GLU A 158 -12.83 1.18 9.06
C GLU A 158 -12.12 0.90 7.72
N ALA A 159 -12.25 1.80 6.74
CA ALA A 159 -11.52 1.70 5.47
C ALA A 159 -10.01 1.89 5.67
N CYS A 160 -9.59 2.76 6.59
CA CYS A 160 -8.19 2.92 6.97
C CYS A 160 -7.65 1.64 7.64
N HIS A 161 -8.46 1.01 8.50
CA HIS A 161 -8.13 -0.25 9.15
C HIS A 161 -7.99 -1.39 8.13
N ASP A 162 -8.88 -1.50 7.16
CA ASP A 162 -8.78 -2.46 6.05
C ASP A 162 -7.48 -2.26 5.24
N ALA A 163 -7.10 -1.01 4.94
CA ALA A 163 -5.85 -0.70 4.26
C ALA A 163 -4.62 -1.21 5.03
N VAL A 164 -4.62 -1.05 6.37
CA VAL A 164 -3.55 -1.55 7.25
C VAL A 164 -3.52 -3.07 7.29
N ARG A 165 -4.69 -3.73 7.34
CA ARG A 165 -4.80 -5.21 7.27
C ARG A 165 -4.22 -5.75 5.97
N ILE A 166 -4.55 -5.13 4.84
CA ILE A 166 -3.99 -5.48 3.53
C ILE A 166 -2.47 -5.35 3.57
N ALA A 167 -1.94 -4.22 4.01
CA ALA A 167 -0.50 -3.99 4.09
C ALA A 167 0.21 -5.06 4.93
N ALA A 168 -0.32 -5.37 6.12
CA ALA A 168 0.25 -6.38 7.01
C ALA A 168 0.31 -7.78 6.35
N VAL A 169 -0.76 -8.19 5.68
CA VAL A 169 -0.81 -9.49 4.99
C VAL A 169 0.12 -9.51 3.78
N VAL A 170 0.17 -8.45 2.98
CA VAL A 170 1.12 -8.35 1.84
C VAL A 170 2.55 -8.52 2.32
N ASN A 171 2.93 -7.86 3.41
CA ASN A 171 4.28 -7.99 3.97
C ASN A 171 4.60 -9.43 4.40
N ALA A 172 3.64 -10.13 5.01
CA ALA A 172 3.80 -11.53 5.38
C ALA A 172 3.84 -12.47 4.15
N THR A 173 3.00 -12.21 3.14
CA THR A 173 3.01 -12.96 1.87
C THR A 173 4.37 -12.84 1.19
N VAL A 174 4.93 -11.63 1.13
CA VAL A 174 6.24 -11.38 0.51
C VAL A 174 7.34 -12.18 1.21
N VAL A 175 7.33 -12.30 2.53
CA VAL A 175 8.28 -13.18 3.25
C VAL A 175 8.12 -14.64 2.83
N GLY A 176 6.88 -15.10 2.62
CA GLY A 176 6.57 -16.50 2.29
C GLY A 176 6.94 -16.94 0.88
N ILE A 177 7.03 -16.01 -0.07
CA ILE A 177 7.40 -16.29 -1.48
C ILE A 177 8.89 -16.06 -1.77
N MET A 178 9.66 -15.60 -0.78
CA MET A 178 11.11 -15.46 -0.96
C MET A 178 11.73 -16.85 -1.17
N ASN A 179 12.43 -17.02 -2.29
CA ASN A 179 13.23 -18.21 -2.54
C ASN A 179 14.27 -18.39 -1.42
N ALA A 180 14.29 -19.56 -0.80
CA ALA A 180 15.32 -19.96 0.15
C ALA A 180 16.67 -20.22 -0.55
#